data_AF-A0A524Q7R2-F1
#
_entry.id   AF-A0A524Q7R2-F1
#
_cell.length_a   1.000
_cell.length_b   1.000
_cell.length_c   1.000
_cell.angle_alpha   90.00
_cell.angle_beta   90.00
_cell.angle_gamma   90.00
#
_symmetry.space_group_name_H-M   'P 1'
#
loop_
_entity.id
_entity.type
_entity.pdbx_description
1 polymer ?
#
loop_
_entity_poly.entity_id
_entity_poly.type
_entity_poly.pdbx_seq_one_letter_code
_entity_poly.pdbx_strand_id
1 'polypeptide(L)'
;MKKINDSRIYLIAAIAALFVALVLAPVSFYSILIVEPEIDRLLNATEDTDANYKRAYLKLRSPQIFAGYENFDIDGISVKNSLAFFDKRVYYGAEIDAPRKAYLELLLDRRKKGSALGRNTMVFFVILSLIFWGVFFQEQKASGSRDE
;
A
#
# COMPACT_ATOMS: atom_id res chain seq x y z
N MET A 1 -38.61 -9.30 22.85
CA MET A 1 -37.17 -9.18 23.16
C MET A 1 -36.83 -7.70 23.28
N LYS A 2 -36.10 -7.30 24.34
CA LYS A 2 -35.69 -5.89 24.56
C LYS A 2 -34.61 -5.55 23.52
N LYS A 3 -34.86 -4.57 22.65
CA LYS A 3 -33.91 -4.16 21.62
C LYS A 3 -32.77 -3.40 22.31
N ILE A 4 -31.55 -3.92 22.24
CA ILE A 4 -30.37 -3.24 22.78
C ILE A 4 -30.09 -2.05 21.85
N ASN A 5 -29.90 -0.86 22.41
CA ASN A 5 -29.54 0.34 21.66
C ASN A 5 -28.02 0.41 21.54
N ASP A 6 -27.50 -0.11 20.43
CA ASP A 6 -26.06 -0.19 20.14
C ASP A 6 -25.58 0.92 19.20
N SER A 7 -26.37 1.99 19.04
CA SER A 7 -26.10 3.06 18.07
C SER A 7 -24.73 3.72 18.28
N ARG A 8 -24.26 3.82 19.53
CA ARG A 8 -22.91 4.31 19.83
C ARG A 8 -21.81 3.38 19.31
N ILE A 9 -22.01 2.07 19.37
CA ILE A 9 -21.06 1.07 18.87
C ILE A 9 -20.95 1.20 17.35
N TYR A 10 -22.07 1.29 16.65
CA TYR A 10 -22.08 1.46 15.20
C TYR A 10 -21.42 2.77 14.76
N LEU A 11 -21.67 3.89 15.46
CA LEU A 11 -21.03 5.16 15.17
C LEU A 11 -19.51 5.10 15.38
N ILE A 12 -19.06 4.56 16.52
CA ILE A 12 -17.62 4.45 16.83
C ILE A 12 -16.94 3.53 15.81
N ALA A 13 -17.55 2.39 15.47
CA ALA A 13 -17.03 1.47 14.47
C ALA A 13 -16.94 2.12 13.08
N ALA A 14 -17.94 2.91 12.68
CA ALA A 14 -17.94 3.63 11.43
C ALA A 14 -16.80 4.66 11.35
N ILE A 15 -16.60 5.45 12.41
CA ILE A 15 -15.53 6.46 12.50
C ILE A 15 -14.15 5.79 12.51
N ALA A 16 -13.97 4.75 13.31
CA ALA A 16 -12.70 4.03 13.40
C ALA A 16 -12.30 3.41 12.05
N ALA A 17 -13.24 2.74 11.37
CA ALA A 17 -13.00 2.18 10.04
C ALA A 17 -12.63 3.28 9.02
N LEU A 18 -13.35 4.41 9.04
CA LEU A 18 -13.05 5.54 8.16
C LEU A 18 -11.66 6.13 8.43
N PHE A 19 -11.29 6.28 9.71
CA PHE A 19 -9.98 6.78 10.09
C PHE A 19 -8.85 5.89 9.56
N VAL A 20 -8.99 4.56 9.69
CA VAL A 20 -8.02 3.62 9.11
C VAL A 20 -7.93 3.82 7.59
N ALA A 21 -9.07 3.89 6.88
CA ALA A 21 -9.08 4.13 5.44
C ALA A 21 -8.37 5.43 5.04
N LEU A 22 -8.59 6.52 5.78
CA LEU A 22 -7.97 7.83 5.54
C LEU A 22 -6.45 7.81 5.76
N VAL A 23 -5.95 6.99 6.68
CA VAL A 23 -4.50 6.82 6.89
C VAL A 23 -3.88 5.99 5.77
N LEU A 24 -4.56 4.95 5.30
CA LEU A 24 -4.04 4.06 4.26
C LEU A 24 -4.06 4.67 2.86
N ALA A 25 -5.08 5.48 2.55
CA ALA A 25 -5.27 6.11 1.25
C ALA A 25 -4.03 6.90 0.76
N PRO A 26 -3.50 7.91 1.50
CA PRO A 26 -2.41 8.74 1.00
C PRO A 26 -1.14 7.92 0.75
N VAL A 27 -0.82 6.95 1.61
CA VAL A 27 0.37 6.11 1.45
C VAL A 27 0.26 5.23 0.20
N SER A 28 -0.88 4.56 0.00
CA SER A 28 -1.08 3.69 -1.16
C SER A 28 -1.14 4.48 -2.45
N PHE A 29 -1.88 5.59 -2.51
CA PHE A 29 -2.00 6.37 -3.73
C PHE A 29 -0.74 7.16 -4.08
N TYR A 30 0.04 7.60 -3.09
CA TYR A 30 1.37 8.18 -3.36
C TYR A 30 2.28 7.17 -4.10
N SER A 31 2.28 5.90 -3.68
CA SER A 31 3.04 4.87 -4.39
C SER A 31 2.51 4.66 -5.80
N ILE A 32 1.20 4.48 -5.96
CA ILE A 32 0.55 4.15 -7.24
C ILE A 32 0.68 5.27 -8.27
N LEU A 33 0.49 6.53 -7.86
CA LEU A 33 0.36 7.66 -8.79
C LEU A 33 1.70 8.35 -9.08
N ILE A 34 2.67 8.26 -8.15
CA ILE A 34 3.91 9.03 -8.24
C ILE A 34 5.11 8.09 -8.32
N VAL A 35 5.29 7.22 -7.32
CA VAL A 35 6.55 6.48 -7.19
C VAL A 35 6.67 5.34 -8.20
N GLU A 36 5.62 4.54 -8.38
CA GLU A 36 5.64 3.40 -9.31
C GLU A 36 5.82 3.85 -10.78
N PRO A 37 5.08 4.86 -11.29
CA PRO A 37 5.28 5.35 -12.65
C PRO A 37 6.67 5.97 -12.86
N GLU A 38 7.20 6.66 -11.85
CA GLU A 38 8.54 7.23 -11.93
C GLU A 38 9.62 6.15 -12.03
N ILE A 39 9.50 5.07 -11.25
CA ILE A 39 10.41 3.93 -11.31
C ILE A 39 10.28 3.24 -12.67
N ASP A 40 9.06 2.97 -13.15
CA ASP A 40 8.82 2.40 -14.49
C ASP A 40 9.48 3.26 -15.59
N ARG A 41 9.38 4.58 -15.50
CA ARG A 41 10.04 5.50 -16.45
C ARG A 41 11.55 5.38 -16.40
N LEU A 42 12.14 5.30 -15.20
CA LEU A 42 13.59 5.14 -15.04
C LEU A 42 14.08 3.78 -15.57
N LEU A 43 13.32 2.70 -15.37
CA LEU A 43 13.69 1.37 -15.85
C LEU A 43 13.58 1.23 -17.38
N ASN A 44 12.75 2.03 -18.03
CA ASN A 44 12.54 1.98 -19.48
C ASN A 44 13.28 3.07 -20.27
N ALA A 45 14.05 3.93 -19.60
CA ALA A 45 14.90 4.91 -20.26
C ALA A 45 16.04 4.22 -21.05
N THR A 46 16.26 4.65 -22.29
CA THR A 46 17.30 4.11 -23.18
C THR A 46 18.65 4.82 -23.03
N GLU A 47 18.64 6.02 -22.47
CA GLU A 47 19.83 6.83 -22.18
C GLU A 47 20.23 6.66 -20.70
N ASP A 48 21.52 6.80 -20.39
CA ASP A 48 22.07 6.77 -19.02
C ASP A 48 21.53 5.62 -18.16
N THR A 49 21.47 4.42 -18.73
CA THR A 49 20.82 3.24 -18.13
C THR A 49 21.35 2.92 -16.73
N ASP A 50 22.67 2.99 -16.52
CA ASP A 50 23.29 2.80 -15.19
C ASP A 50 22.77 3.81 -14.16
N ALA A 51 22.80 5.11 -14.49
CA ALA A 51 22.35 6.17 -13.58
C ALA A 51 20.85 6.07 -13.29
N ASN A 52 20.05 5.72 -14.30
CA ASN A 52 18.61 5.53 -14.16
C ASN A 52 18.28 4.30 -13.30
N TYR A 53 18.99 3.19 -13.47
CA TYR A 53 18.84 2.00 -12.62
C TYR A 53 19.26 2.26 -11.18
N LYS A 54 20.34 3.01 -10.94
CA LYS A 54 20.74 3.44 -9.58
C LYS A 54 19.66 4.30 -8.93
N ARG A 55 19.09 5.26 -9.66
CA ARG A 55 17.97 6.09 -9.17
C ARG A 55 16.72 5.27 -8.89
N ALA A 56 16.36 4.35 -9.77
CA ALA A 56 15.25 3.42 -9.58
C ALA A 56 15.45 2.58 -8.32
N TYR A 57 16.65 2.02 -8.16
CA TYR A 57 17.02 1.23 -6.99
C TYR A 57 16.90 2.02 -5.69
N LEU A 58 17.40 3.26 -5.63
CA LEU A 58 17.32 4.09 -4.41
C LEU A 58 15.87 4.33 -3.96
N LYS A 59 14.94 4.47 -4.90
CA LYS A 59 13.50 4.57 -4.59
C LYS A 59 12.93 3.22 -4.13
N LEU A 60 13.31 2.14 -4.81
CA LEU A 60 12.87 0.77 -4.50
C LEU A 60 13.42 0.27 -3.16
N ARG A 61 14.60 0.72 -2.73
CA ARG A 61 15.19 0.38 -1.43
C ARG A 61 14.28 0.74 -0.26
N SER A 62 13.47 1.80 -0.40
CA SER A 62 12.40 2.10 0.54
C SER A 62 11.15 1.30 0.18
N PRO A 63 10.77 0.26 0.96
CA PRO A 63 9.56 -0.50 0.67
C PRO A 63 8.32 0.36 0.90
N GLN A 64 7.24 -0.02 0.25
CA GLN A 64 5.90 0.45 0.62
C GLN A 64 5.48 -0.24 1.93
N ILE A 65 4.67 0.40 2.77
CA ILE A 65 4.35 -0.07 4.15
C ILE A 65 3.81 -1.52 4.19
N PHE A 66 3.01 -1.91 3.21
CA PHE A 66 2.46 -3.27 3.05
C PHE A 66 3.34 -4.21 2.22
N ALA A 67 4.47 -3.73 1.71
CA ALA A 67 5.52 -4.49 1.04
C ALA A 67 6.88 -4.33 1.73
N GLY A 68 6.89 -4.17 3.07
CA GLY A 68 8.10 -4.14 3.89
C GLY A 68 9.04 -5.28 3.49
N TYR A 69 10.35 -5.15 3.66
CA TYR A 69 11.28 -6.23 3.29
C TYR A 69 11.60 -7.18 4.46
N GLU A 70 10.99 -6.94 5.61
CA GLU A 70 11.30 -7.58 6.90
C GLU A 70 10.45 -8.82 7.18
N ASN A 71 9.26 -8.93 6.58
CA ASN A 71 8.23 -9.91 6.97
C ASN A 71 7.66 -10.72 5.79
N PHE A 72 8.43 -11.36 4.91
CA PHE A 72 7.80 -11.89 3.68
C PHE A 72 8.35 -13.21 3.15
N ASP A 73 7.46 -14.23 3.20
CA ASP A 73 7.16 -15.35 2.28
C ASP A 73 8.29 -15.98 1.41
N ILE A 74 7.99 -17.12 0.75
CA ILE A 74 8.99 -17.95 0.03
C ILE A 74 9.79 -17.14 -1.02
N ASP A 75 9.22 -16.04 -1.54
CA ASP A 75 9.85 -15.12 -2.50
C ASP A 75 10.77 -14.06 -1.86
N GLY A 76 10.70 -13.83 -0.54
CA GLY A 76 11.45 -12.78 0.15
C GLY A 76 12.96 -12.98 0.17
N ILE A 77 13.43 -14.23 0.03
CA ILE A 77 14.87 -14.53 -0.09
C ILE A 77 15.44 -13.89 -1.36
N SER A 78 14.72 -13.95 -2.48
CA SER A 78 15.14 -13.37 -3.76
C SER A 78 15.22 -11.84 -3.68
N VAL A 79 14.25 -11.22 -2.99
CA VAL A 79 14.22 -9.77 -2.73
C VAL A 79 15.40 -9.34 -1.86
N LYS A 80 15.68 -10.04 -0.76
CA LYS A 80 16.80 -9.73 0.13
C LYS A 80 18.16 -9.84 -0.57
N ASN A 81 18.35 -10.90 -1.37
CA ASN A 81 19.57 -11.08 -2.14
C ASN A 81 19.74 -9.98 -3.20
N SER A 82 18.65 -9.58 -3.85
CA SER A 82 18.64 -8.47 -4.81
C SER A 82 19.00 -7.15 -4.12
N LEU A 83 18.40 -6.84 -2.98
CA LEU A 83 18.70 -5.63 -2.21
C LEU A 83 20.18 -5.59 -1.80
N ALA A 84 20.71 -6.67 -1.22
CA ALA A 84 22.11 -6.75 -0.81
C ALA A 84 23.08 -6.63 -2.00
N PHE A 85 22.73 -7.23 -3.13
CA PHE A 85 23.51 -7.15 -4.36
C PHE A 85 23.60 -5.70 -4.86
N PHE A 86 22.47 -4.99 -4.93
CA PHE A 86 22.45 -3.61 -5.41
C PHE A 86 23.03 -2.61 -4.41
N ASP A 87 22.83 -2.81 -3.10
CA ASP A 87 23.47 -1.98 -2.06
C ASP A 87 24.99 -2.04 -2.22
N LYS A 88 25.53 -3.25 -2.44
CA LYS A 88 26.97 -3.45 -2.70
C LYS A 88 27.41 -2.72 -3.98
N ARG A 89 26.65 -2.86 -5.08
CA ARG A 89 26.99 -2.21 -6.37
C ARG A 89 26.98 -0.69 -6.27
N VAL A 90 25.96 -0.10 -5.66
CA VAL A 90 25.84 1.34 -5.45
C VAL A 90 26.95 1.85 -4.55
N TYR A 91 27.27 1.13 -3.47
CA TYR A 91 28.36 1.47 -2.55
C TYR A 91 29.73 1.51 -3.24
N TYR A 92 30.03 0.52 -4.09
CA TYR A 92 31.29 0.47 -4.84
C TYR A 92 31.27 1.26 -6.16
N GLY A 93 30.21 2.02 -6.44
CA GLY A 93 30.08 2.78 -7.69
C GLY A 93 29.99 1.93 -8.96
N ALA A 94 29.78 0.61 -8.83
CA ALA A 94 29.79 -0.31 -9.94
C ALA A 94 28.55 -0.12 -10.84
N GLU A 95 28.72 -0.41 -12.13
CA GLU A 95 27.62 -0.31 -13.10
C GLU A 95 26.54 -1.37 -12.88
N ILE A 96 25.29 -0.95 -13.10
CA ILE A 96 24.11 -1.81 -13.22
C ILE A 96 23.79 -1.98 -14.71
N ASP A 97 23.95 -3.20 -15.21
CA ASP A 97 23.75 -3.55 -16.62
C ASP A 97 22.28 -3.95 -16.91
N ALA A 98 21.93 -3.99 -18.20
CA ALA A 98 20.59 -4.36 -18.67
C ALA A 98 20.09 -5.74 -18.19
N PRO A 99 20.92 -6.80 -18.09
CA PRO A 99 20.48 -8.09 -17.54
C PRO A 99 19.96 -8.00 -16.11
N ARG A 100 20.42 -7.02 -15.31
CA ARG A 100 19.99 -6.84 -13.92
C ARG A 100 18.69 -6.06 -13.77
N LYS A 101 18.15 -5.50 -14.86
CA LYS A 101 16.84 -4.84 -14.89
C LYS A 101 15.75 -5.73 -14.29
N ALA A 102 15.79 -7.03 -14.58
CA ALA A 102 14.82 -8.01 -14.07
C ALA A 102 14.72 -8.05 -12.54
N TYR A 103 15.84 -7.85 -11.81
CA TYR A 103 15.82 -7.79 -10.35
C TYR A 103 15.20 -6.49 -9.82
N LEU A 104 15.36 -5.37 -10.54
CA LEU A 104 14.69 -4.11 -10.21
C LEU A 104 13.20 -4.17 -10.52
N GLU A 105 12.82 -4.83 -11.62
CA GLU A 105 11.42 -5.11 -11.95
C GLU A 105 10.75 -6.01 -10.90
N LEU A 106 11.47 -7.00 -10.36
CA LEU A 106 10.99 -7.81 -9.24
C LEU A 106 10.69 -6.95 -7.99
N LEU A 107 11.59 -6.03 -7.64
CA LEU A 107 11.36 -5.11 -6.51
C LEU A 107 10.18 -4.17 -6.78
N LEU A 108 10.01 -3.71 -8.02
CA LEU A 108 8.90 -2.87 -8.42
C LEU A 108 7.57 -3.61 -8.39
N ASP A 109 7.51 -4.84 -8.91
CA ASP A 109 6.34 -5.71 -8.83
C ASP A 109 5.93 -5.94 -7.36
N ARG A 110 6.91 -6.17 -6.48
CA ARG A 110 6.65 -6.30 -5.05
C ARG A 110 6.03 -5.04 -4.45
N ARG A 111 6.56 -3.85 -4.79
CA ARG A 111 5.99 -2.56 -4.38
C ARG A 111 4.56 -2.39 -4.90
N LYS A 112 4.29 -2.71 -6.18
CA LYS A 112 2.96 -2.66 -6.81
C LYS A 112 1.96 -3.57 -6.08
N LYS A 113 2.38 -4.77 -5.70
CA LYS A 113 1.57 -5.69 -4.88
C LYS A 113 1.25 -5.09 -3.51
N GLY A 114 2.22 -4.47 -2.84
CA GLY A 114 1.99 -3.79 -1.55
C GLY A 114 1.05 -2.60 -1.65
N SER A 115 1.21 -1.75 -2.67
CA SER A 115 0.34 -0.59 -2.86
C SER A 115 -1.09 -1.00 -3.24
N ALA A 116 -1.24 -2.03 -4.08
CA ALA A 116 -2.53 -2.64 -4.41
C ALA A 116 -3.20 -3.26 -3.18
N LEU A 117 -2.46 -3.96 -2.33
CA LEU A 117 -2.98 -4.48 -1.06
C LEU A 117 -3.48 -3.33 -0.17
N GLY A 118 -2.67 -2.29 0.03
CA GLY A 118 -3.09 -1.14 0.83
C GLY A 118 -4.32 -0.40 0.25
N ARG A 119 -4.44 -0.30 -1.08
CA ARG A 119 -5.64 0.23 -1.74
C ARG A 119 -6.85 -0.65 -1.45
N ASN A 120 -6.72 -1.96 -1.59
CA ASN A 120 -7.82 -2.90 -1.35
C ASN A 120 -8.25 -2.87 0.13
N THR A 121 -7.30 -2.81 1.06
CA THR A 121 -7.56 -2.65 2.50
C THR A 121 -8.28 -1.33 2.78
N MET A 122 -7.85 -0.23 2.17
CA MET A 122 -8.55 1.06 2.27
C MET A 122 -10.00 0.94 1.79
N VAL A 123 -10.24 0.38 0.60
CA VAL A 123 -11.60 0.20 0.05
C VAL A 123 -12.46 -0.65 0.98
N PHE A 124 -11.91 -1.74 1.51
CA PHE A 124 -12.60 -2.58 2.50
C PHE A 124 -13.07 -1.77 3.71
N PHE A 125 -12.18 -0.95 4.29
CA PHE A 125 -12.53 -0.13 5.45
C PHE A 125 -13.52 1.00 5.12
N VAL A 126 -13.48 1.56 3.91
CA VAL A 126 -14.51 2.50 3.45
C VAL A 126 -15.88 1.83 3.38
N ILE A 127 -15.97 0.66 2.74
CA ILE A 127 -17.23 -0.10 2.62
C ILE A 127 -17.74 -0.47 4.01
N LEU A 128 -16.86 -0.95 4.89
CA LEU A 128 -17.21 -1.30 6.26
C LEU A 128 -17.74 -0.09 7.04
N SER A 129 -17.11 1.08 6.90
CA SER A 129 -17.59 2.33 7.48
C SER A 129 -18.98 2.68 6.98
N LEU A 130 -19.23 2.58 5.67
CA LEU A 130 -20.55 2.86 5.07
C LEU A 130 -21.63 1.91 5.59
N ILE A 131 -21.31 0.63 5.77
CA ILE A 131 -22.24 -0.35 6.36
C ILE A 131 -22.61 0.06 7.79
N PHE A 132 -21.62 0.40 8.63
CA PHE A 132 -21.88 0.83 10.00
C PHE A 132 -22.67 2.14 10.08
N TRP A 133 -22.39 3.10 9.20
CA TRP A 133 -23.22 4.30 9.05
C TRP A 133 -24.66 3.94 8.67
N GLY A 134 -24.85 3.03 7.73
CA GLY A 134 -26.17 2.56 7.31
C GLY A 134 -26.98 1.95 8.47
N VAL A 135 -26.35 1.06 9.26
CA VAL A 135 -26.97 0.46 10.44
C VAL A 135 -27.27 1.51 11.51
N PHE A 136 -26.35 2.44 11.76
CA PHE A 136 -26.56 3.54 12.70
C PHE A 136 -27.78 4.38 12.37
N PHE A 137 -27.94 4.79 11.10
CA PHE A 137 -29.10 5.57 10.67
C PHE A 137 -30.41 4.78 10.71
N GLN A 138 -30.38 3.47 10.44
CA GLN A 138 -31.55 2.61 10.60
C GLN A 138 -32.00 2.52 12.06
N GLU A 139 -31.06 2.39 13.00
CA GLU A 139 -31.39 2.38 14.43
C GLU A 139 -31.96 3.72 14.91
N GLN A 140 -31.39 4.84 14.49
CA GLN A 140 -31.93 6.15 14.87
C GLN A 140 -33.37 6.33 14.42
N LYS A 141 -33.69 5.95 13.17
CA LYS A 141 -35.05 6.02 12.65
C LYS A 141 -36.02 5.11 13.42
N ALA A 142 -35.59 3.90 13.75
CA ALA A 142 -36.42 2.93 14.48
C ALA A 142 -36.64 3.28 15.96
N SER A 143 -35.74 4.05 16.56
CA SER A 143 -35.90 4.59 17.92
C SER A 143 -36.76 5.85 17.93
N GLY A 144 -36.60 6.74 16.95
CA GLY A 144 -37.41 7.96 16.83
C GLY A 144 -38.88 7.70 16.51
N SER A 145 -39.21 6.62 15.78
CA SER A 145 -40.59 6.23 15.47
C SER A 145 -41.32 5.51 16.62
N ARG A 146 -40.68 5.37 17.79
CA ARG A 146 -41.25 4.70 18.98
C ARG A 146 -41.65 5.66 20.09
N ASP A 147 -41.26 6.93 19.96
CA ASP A 147 -41.57 8.00 20.90
C ASP A 147 -42.74 8.91 20.41
N GLU A 148 -43.37 8.56 19.27
CA GLU A 148 -44.66 9.09 18.79
C GLU A 148 -45.78 8.08 19.08
#